data_AF-A0A937X1X9-F1
#
_entry.id   AF-A0A937X1X9-F1
#
_cell.length_a   1.000
_cell.length_b   1.000
_cell.length_c   1.000
_cell.angle_alpha   90.00
_cell.angle_beta   90.00
_cell.angle_gamma   90.00
#
_symmetry.space_group_name_H-M   'P 1'
#
loop_
_entity.id
_entity.type
_entity.pdbx_description
1 polymer ?
#
loop_
_entity_poly.entity_id
_entity_poly.type
_entity_poly.pdbx_seq_one_letter_code
_entity_poly.pdbx_strand_id
1 'polypeptide(L)'
;MPAVSPDAKTIAYAGYRAANYSIYLVDRATAPREWVESPSQSRDYFSLLKSPKASDAYEIGGVGRRWSISSVVPIIGFSQTFIGDEFGLNALDIGAQMTLHDVLDRDQLFLRASAGINFRHKIDPNLDGTVFYERQLPQLLSKNRSLAPSVYGVYDRSIINNLRDRISTLRDTSAVDLIVELVSGGIDTVSGVRLRDEVFSARDRFKFDFSTYAVGLRIPLSGRQSFLIEHARRTYRESFESRGPDRLKLKFFVGAQEVLSVDTTIVISGRSLDDAKFFASNSTLVYWNYQTLRPAVDSAINPAGGRDITLWYRRIAGSVTDSLLLPTERVIDGQTVPIETDPNQIPQFIPVRNRLTVNELGFGWSEYVRLPFRRHTLSLFALVRYQDKRFREADEGGGFYWPLRIYLGGLGSLCGYPYFTLSGSKAALWRTAYTFPVFPHIHRRLMGLYLDRLYMTGFWEAGTTWNFDKLTVDGLKSSRVLHNAGVQLRMQVFTFYRIPMMAFAQVSFPLTKITDRSRDNLGLPSGRDVDDARFYFGLGF
;
A
#
# COMPACT_ATOMS: atom_id res chain seq x y z
N MET A 1 19.93 43.10 15.70
CA MET A 1 19.97 44.31 14.83
C MET A 1 19.69 45.53 15.70
N PRO A 2 20.39 46.66 15.53
CA PRO A 2 20.10 47.88 16.29
C PRO A 2 18.71 48.43 15.94
N ALA A 3 17.99 48.94 16.93
CA ALA A 3 16.68 49.57 16.79
C ALA A 3 16.79 51.06 17.13
N VAL A 4 16.09 51.91 16.38
CA VAL A 4 16.13 53.37 16.55
C VAL A 4 14.83 53.82 17.21
N SER A 5 14.92 54.77 18.15
CA SER A 5 13.76 55.32 18.84
C SER A 5 12.84 56.10 17.88
N PRO A 6 11.53 56.24 18.19
CA PRO A 6 10.58 56.95 17.32
C PRO A 6 10.93 58.42 17.04
N ASP A 7 11.65 59.06 17.95
CA ASP A 7 12.15 60.43 17.81
C ASP A 7 13.55 60.51 17.14
N ALA A 8 14.09 59.36 16.71
CA ALA A 8 15.38 59.19 16.06
C ALA A 8 16.62 59.66 16.85
N LYS A 9 16.46 59.95 18.15
CA LYS A 9 17.53 60.45 19.01
C LYS A 9 18.34 59.35 19.68
N THR A 10 17.77 58.16 19.84
CA THR A 10 18.41 57.08 20.59
C THR A 10 18.49 55.81 19.75
N ILE A 11 19.63 55.14 19.79
CA ILE A 11 19.84 53.84 19.14
C ILE A 11 20.06 52.80 20.23
N ALA A 12 19.23 51.76 20.24
CA ALA A 12 19.37 50.61 21.12
C ALA A 12 19.98 49.44 20.35
N TYR A 13 20.98 48.76 20.91
CA TYR A 13 21.46 47.50 20.36
C TYR A 13 21.81 46.50 21.45
N ALA A 14 21.55 45.22 21.17
CA ALA A 14 21.94 44.13 22.04
C ALA A 14 23.39 43.73 21.75
N GLY A 15 24.22 43.66 22.79
CA GLY A 15 25.52 43.00 22.71
C GLY A 15 25.34 41.50 22.47
N TYR A 16 26.21 40.90 21.65
CA TYR A 16 26.23 39.44 21.43
C TYR A 16 27.62 38.82 21.70
N ARG A 17 28.50 39.54 22.41
CA ARG A 17 29.85 39.07 22.70
C ARG A 17 29.88 38.37 24.06
N ALA A 18 30.37 37.12 24.09
CA ALA A 18 30.65 36.35 25.32
C ALA A 18 29.48 36.27 26.32
N ALA A 19 28.28 35.89 25.86
CA ALA A 19 27.07 35.73 26.68
C ALA A 19 26.58 37.00 27.41
N ASN A 20 27.08 38.18 27.03
CA ASN A 20 26.55 39.45 27.49
C ASN A 20 25.32 39.84 26.64
N TYR A 21 24.13 39.83 27.26
CA TYR A 21 22.84 40.21 26.65
C TYR A 21 22.36 41.60 27.06
N SER A 22 23.25 42.45 27.58
CA SER A 22 22.90 43.82 27.93
C SER A 22 22.48 44.61 26.68
N ILE A 23 21.46 45.44 26.86
CA ILE A 23 21.00 46.39 25.86
C ILE A 23 21.75 47.69 26.09
N TYR A 24 22.48 48.12 25.07
CA TYR A 24 23.21 49.37 25.05
C TYR A 24 22.36 50.43 24.38
N LEU A 25 22.21 51.58 25.05
CA LEU A 25 21.50 52.75 24.54
C LEU A 25 22.54 53.83 24.22
N VAL A 26 22.51 54.32 22.98
CA VAL A 26 23.39 55.40 22.51
C VAL A 26 22.53 56.59 22.16
N ASP A 27 22.75 57.71 22.85
CA ASP A 27 22.19 59.00 22.47
C ASP A 27 23.00 59.56 21.30
N ARG A 28 22.30 59.80 20.19
CA ARG A 28 22.88 60.24 18.93
C ARG A 28 23.35 61.69 18.97
N ALA A 29 22.90 62.48 19.94
CA ALA A 29 23.34 63.86 20.14
C ALA A 29 24.71 63.96 20.83
N THR A 30 25.07 62.97 21.66
CA THR A 30 26.32 62.92 22.43
C THR A 30 27.31 61.88 21.90
N ALA A 31 26.90 61.06 20.92
CA ALA A 31 27.78 60.11 20.26
C ALA A 31 28.92 60.87 19.54
N PRO A 32 30.20 60.56 19.84
CA PRO A 32 31.34 61.23 19.23
C PRO A 32 31.31 61.05 17.70
N ARG A 33 31.37 62.17 16.95
CA ARG A 33 31.40 62.20 15.48
C ARG A 33 32.79 61.98 14.89
N GLU A 34 33.80 61.89 15.73
CA GLU A 34 35.16 61.62 15.28
C GLU A 34 35.29 60.15 14.91
N TRP A 35 35.81 59.91 13.71
CA TRP A 35 36.38 58.62 13.37
C TRP A 35 37.53 58.38 14.33
N VAL A 36 37.26 57.63 15.40
CA VAL A 36 38.34 57.03 16.18
C VAL A 36 39.07 56.13 15.19
N GLU A 37 40.25 56.56 14.75
CA GLU A 37 41.23 55.65 14.17
C GLU A 37 41.46 54.57 15.21
N SER A 38 40.70 53.48 15.12
CA SER A 38 41.06 52.27 15.81
C SER A 38 42.44 51.93 15.26
N PRO A 39 43.49 51.85 16.12
CA PRO A 39 44.77 51.43 15.65
C PRO A 39 44.53 50.13 14.88
N SER A 40 44.99 50.10 13.63
CA SER A 40 45.12 48.89 12.85
C SER A 40 46.08 47.99 13.62
N GLN A 41 45.57 47.35 14.66
CA GLN A 41 46.26 46.22 15.23
C GLN A 41 46.26 45.20 14.11
N SER A 42 47.44 44.94 13.57
CA SER A 42 47.73 43.77 12.76
C SER A 42 47.12 42.57 13.51
N ARG A 43 45.94 42.13 13.05
CA ARG A 43 45.30 40.95 13.60
C ARG A 43 46.13 39.79 13.13
N ASP A 44 47.03 39.35 13.98
CA ASP A 44 47.71 38.10 13.78
C ASP A 44 46.69 36.96 14.01
N TYR A 45 46.02 36.58 12.93
CA TYR A 45 45.11 35.43 12.92
C TYR A 45 45.85 34.11 13.19
N PHE A 46 47.19 34.10 13.25
CA PHE A 46 48.00 32.94 13.60
C PHE A 46 48.31 32.83 15.10
N SER A 47 48.16 33.92 15.88
CA SER A 47 48.29 33.92 17.35
C SER A 47 46.94 33.94 18.09
N LEU A 48 45.81 33.77 17.38
CA LEU A 48 44.60 33.28 18.01
C LEU A 48 44.97 32.00 18.77
N LEU A 49 44.78 32.02 20.08
CA LEU A 49 45.03 30.89 20.98
C LEU A 49 44.49 29.65 20.28
N LYS A 50 45.39 28.80 19.75
CA LYS A 50 45.02 27.49 19.22
C LYS A 50 44.67 26.69 20.45
N SER A 51 43.44 26.85 20.92
CA SER A 51 42.83 25.92 21.84
C SER A 51 43.10 24.53 21.25
N PRO A 52 43.53 23.55 22.06
CA PRO A 52 43.60 22.18 21.60
C PRO A 52 42.28 21.87 20.88
N LYS A 53 42.34 21.13 19.75
CA LYS A 53 41.10 20.72 19.11
C LYS A 53 40.26 20.02 20.18
N ALA A 54 38.94 20.07 20.10
CA ALA A 54 38.11 19.40 21.11
C ALA A 54 38.47 17.90 21.25
N SER A 55 39.06 17.29 20.21
CA SER A 55 39.66 15.94 20.22
C SER A 55 40.89 15.77 21.11
N ASP A 56 41.61 16.86 21.36
CA ASP A 56 42.87 16.90 22.09
C ASP A 56 42.62 17.27 23.57
N ALA A 57 41.48 17.94 23.86
CA ALA A 57 41.05 18.32 25.21
C ALA A 57 40.02 17.36 25.83
N TYR A 58 39.32 16.59 25.00
CA TYR A 58 38.31 15.62 25.44
C TYR A 58 38.53 14.32 24.68
N GLU A 59 38.48 13.18 25.37
CA GLU A 59 38.25 11.91 24.69
C GLU A 59 36.91 12.00 23.98
N ILE A 60 36.93 12.16 22.66
CA ILE A 60 35.74 12.01 21.82
C ILE A 60 35.45 10.50 21.73
N GLY A 61 35.11 9.91 22.87
CA GLY A 61 34.44 8.62 22.91
C GLY A 61 33.06 8.79 22.30
N GLY A 62 32.60 7.78 21.55
CA GLY A 62 31.21 7.76 21.12
C GLY A 62 30.31 7.84 22.36
N VAL A 63 29.38 8.80 22.39
CA VAL A 63 28.33 8.82 23.43
C VAL A 63 27.70 7.43 23.44
N GLY A 64 27.73 6.77 24.60
CA GLY A 64 27.19 5.43 24.74
C GLY A 64 25.74 5.39 24.28
N ARG A 65 25.40 4.42 23.43
CA ARG A 65 24.03 4.24 22.91
C ARG A 65 23.08 4.05 24.09
N ARG A 66 22.20 5.02 24.32
CA ARG A 66 21.16 4.91 25.34
C ARG A 66 19.80 5.04 24.66
N TRP A 67 19.13 3.91 24.49
CA TRP A 67 17.80 3.87 23.93
C TRP A 67 16.78 4.46 24.90
N SER A 68 15.90 5.31 24.37
CA SER A 68 14.73 5.83 25.04
C SER A 68 13.48 5.46 24.25
N ILE A 69 12.43 5.04 24.95
CA ILE A 69 11.12 4.78 24.33
C ILE A 69 10.45 6.13 24.09
N SER A 70 10.19 6.49 22.83
CA SER A 70 9.53 7.75 22.49
C SER A 70 8.01 7.62 22.44
N SER A 71 7.51 6.49 21.94
CA SER A 71 6.06 6.24 21.84
C SER A 71 5.73 4.76 21.85
N VAL A 72 4.57 4.42 22.43
CA VAL A 72 3.90 3.13 22.29
C VAL A 72 2.44 3.42 21.94
N VAL A 73 1.99 2.92 20.81
CA VAL A 73 0.61 3.14 20.31
C VAL A 73 -0.05 1.78 20.10
N PRO A 74 -1.16 1.47 20.79
CA PRO A 74 -1.90 0.25 20.53
C PRO A 74 -2.56 0.31 19.14
N ILE A 75 -2.65 -0.84 18.50
CA ILE A 75 -3.26 -1.01 17.18
C ILE A 75 -4.48 -1.91 17.36
N ILE A 76 -5.64 -1.42 16.91
CA ILE A 76 -6.84 -2.21 16.74
C ILE A 76 -7.36 -1.92 15.34
N GLY A 77 -7.48 -2.95 14.51
CA GLY A 77 -7.88 -2.80 13.12
C GLY A 77 -8.69 -4.00 12.64
N PHE A 78 -9.33 -3.85 11.49
CA PHE A 78 -9.96 -4.98 10.81
C PHE A 78 -9.11 -5.36 9.59
N SER A 79 -8.64 -6.60 9.53
CA SER A 79 -7.87 -7.10 8.38
C SER A 79 -8.78 -7.68 7.30
N GLN A 80 -8.25 -7.64 6.08
CA GLN A 80 -8.80 -8.38 4.95
C GLN A 80 -8.58 -9.88 5.19
N THR A 81 -9.60 -10.68 4.93
CA THR A 81 -9.48 -12.14 5.03
C THR A 81 -9.13 -12.82 3.72
N PHE A 82 -9.10 -12.12 2.59
CA PHE A 82 -8.75 -12.73 1.30
C PHE A 82 -8.20 -11.70 0.29
N ILE A 83 -7.34 -12.17 -0.61
CA ILE A 83 -6.85 -11.40 -1.77
C ILE A 83 -7.70 -11.81 -2.96
N GLY A 84 -8.67 -10.97 -3.33
CA GLY A 84 -9.64 -11.25 -4.38
C GLY A 84 -10.85 -10.32 -4.34
N ASP A 85 -11.94 -10.75 -4.96
CA ASP A 85 -13.24 -10.07 -5.07
C ASP A 85 -14.12 -10.17 -3.81
N GLU A 86 -13.85 -11.12 -2.92
CA GLU A 86 -14.55 -11.28 -1.64
C GLU A 86 -13.91 -10.43 -0.52
N PHE A 87 -14.30 -9.16 -0.40
CA PHE A 87 -13.92 -8.31 0.73
C PHE A 87 -14.80 -8.64 1.96
N GLY A 88 -14.21 -9.25 2.98
CA GLY A 88 -14.88 -9.53 4.26
C GLY A 88 -14.18 -8.84 5.43
N LEU A 89 -14.93 -8.06 6.22
CA LEU A 89 -14.51 -7.57 7.55
C LEU A 89 -14.64 -8.69 8.58
N ASN A 90 -13.88 -9.77 8.40
CA ASN A 90 -14.06 -11.01 9.16
C ASN A 90 -12.95 -11.26 10.18
N ALA A 91 -11.93 -10.38 10.26
CA ALA A 91 -10.84 -10.50 11.21
C ALA A 91 -10.59 -9.19 11.98
N LEU A 92 -10.30 -9.30 13.27
CA LEU A 92 -9.88 -8.20 14.14
C LEU A 92 -8.41 -8.38 14.48
N ASP A 93 -7.61 -7.39 14.11
CA ASP A 93 -6.20 -7.28 14.44
C ASP A 93 -6.01 -6.50 15.73
N ILE A 94 -5.23 -7.07 16.64
CA ILE A 94 -4.80 -6.41 17.87
C ILE A 94 -3.27 -6.43 17.91
N GLY A 95 -2.67 -5.30 18.21
CA GLY A 95 -1.22 -5.16 18.26
C GLY A 95 -0.75 -3.87 18.90
N ALA A 96 0.52 -3.56 18.67
CA ALA A 96 1.12 -2.31 19.09
C ALA A 96 2.24 -1.91 18.13
N GLN A 97 2.50 -0.61 18.07
CA GLN A 97 3.72 -0.05 17.52
C GLN A 97 4.50 0.65 18.62
N MET A 98 5.83 0.54 18.55
CA MET A 98 6.76 1.16 19.46
C MET A 98 7.86 1.85 18.68
N THR A 99 8.24 3.05 19.12
CA THR A 99 9.38 3.78 18.56
C THR A 99 10.41 4.02 19.66
N LEU A 100 11.66 3.65 19.39
CA LEU A 100 12.83 3.87 20.23
C LEU A 100 13.78 4.83 19.51
N HIS A 101 14.40 5.74 20.25
CA HIS A 101 15.43 6.63 19.75
C HIS A 101 16.64 6.64 20.68
N ASP A 102 17.81 6.90 20.14
CA ASP A 102 18.96 7.29 20.95
C ASP A 102 18.78 8.72 21.49
N VAL A 103 19.46 9.05 22.59
CA VAL A 103 19.40 10.38 23.24
C VAL A 103 19.77 11.51 22.28
N LEU A 104 20.63 11.23 21.31
CA LEU A 104 21.06 12.19 20.29
C LEU A 104 20.24 12.10 18.98
N ASP A 105 19.16 11.31 18.97
CA ASP A 105 18.27 11.08 17.82
C ASP A 105 18.99 10.62 16.54
N ARG A 106 20.16 9.98 16.71
CA ARG A 106 20.97 9.44 15.62
C ARG A 106 20.47 8.10 15.13
N ASP A 107 20.04 7.25 16.06
CA ASP A 107 19.53 5.92 15.82
C ASP A 107 18.04 5.90 16.17
N GLN A 108 17.20 5.43 15.25
CA GLN A 108 15.77 5.24 15.44
C GLN A 108 15.41 3.78 15.13
N LEU A 109 14.66 3.13 16.04
CA LEU A 109 14.10 1.81 15.83
C LEU A 109 12.58 1.88 15.98
N PHE A 110 11.86 1.53 14.92
CA PHE A 110 10.42 1.37 14.91
C PHE A 110 10.07 -0.10 14.81
N LEU A 111 9.19 -0.55 15.69
CA LEU A 111 8.69 -1.92 15.76
C LEU A 111 7.17 -1.87 15.69
N ARG A 112 6.58 -2.73 14.86
CA ARG A 112 5.14 -2.96 14.82
C ARG A 112 4.89 -4.45 14.81
N ALA A 113 3.92 -4.90 15.59
CA ALA A 113 3.43 -6.26 15.54
C ALA A 113 1.94 -6.30 15.85
N SER A 114 1.19 -7.12 15.10
CA SER A 114 -0.22 -7.39 15.36
C SER A 114 -0.59 -8.82 15.01
N ALA A 115 -1.58 -9.35 15.72
CA ALA A 115 -2.20 -10.63 15.46
C ALA A 115 -3.69 -10.46 15.18
N GLY A 116 -4.17 -11.06 14.11
CA GLY A 116 -5.55 -11.00 13.64
C GLY A 116 -6.32 -12.28 13.93
N ILE A 117 -7.47 -12.17 14.60
CA ILE A 117 -8.33 -13.32 14.88
C ILE A 117 -9.54 -13.28 13.95
N ASN A 118 -9.79 -14.38 13.24
CA ASN A 118 -10.95 -14.52 12.37
C ASN A 118 -12.21 -14.88 13.19
N PHE A 119 -13.31 -14.18 12.96
CA PHE A 119 -14.58 -14.39 13.66
C PHE A 119 -15.48 -15.43 13.02
N ARG A 120 -15.31 -15.69 11.72
CA ARG A 120 -16.19 -16.57 10.94
C ARG A 120 -15.75 -18.03 10.99
N HIS A 121 -14.44 -18.26 10.96
CA HIS A 121 -13.87 -19.61 10.90
C HIS A 121 -12.75 -19.79 11.91
N LYS A 122 -12.65 -21.00 12.49
CA LYS A 122 -11.53 -21.39 13.35
C LYS A 122 -10.31 -21.72 12.48
N ILE A 123 -9.52 -20.70 12.19
CA ILE A 123 -8.25 -20.80 11.45
C ILE A 123 -7.11 -20.17 12.24
N ASP A 124 -5.87 -20.43 11.81
CA ASP A 124 -4.69 -19.79 12.40
C ASP A 124 -4.81 -18.26 12.31
N PRO A 125 -4.32 -17.53 13.33
CA PRO A 125 -4.40 -16.09 13.33
C PRO A 125 -3.57 -15.48 12.20
N ASN A 126 -4.01 -14.33 11.70
CA ASN A 126 -3.18 -13.49 10.83
C ASN A 126 -2.04 -12.90 11.66
N LEU A 127 -0.86 -12.73 11.07
CA LEU A 127 0.29 -12.13 11.74
C LEU A 127 0.87 -11.04 10.85
N ASP A 128 1.13 -9.88 11.43
CA ASP A 128 1.73 -8.75 10.74
C ASP A 128 2.84 -8.17 11.61
N GLY A 129 4.01 -7.91 11.03
CA GLY A 129 5.16 -7.43 11.77
C GLY A 129 6.12 -6.63 10.91
N THR A 130 6.53 -5.48 11.42
CA THR A 130 7.49 -4.58 10.77
C THR A 130 8.59 -4.20 11.76
N VAL A 131 9.84 -4.28 11.30
CA VAL A 131 11.03 -3.78 11.98
C VAL A 131 11.68 -2.78 11.06
N PHE A 132 11.83 -1.54 11.52
CA PHE A 132 12.48 -0.46 10.78
C PHE A 132 13.57 0.13 11.65
N TYR A 133 14.81 0.13 11.16
CA TYR A 133 15.94 0.75 11.83
C TYR A 133 16.54 1.81 10.91
N GLU A 134 16.67 3.04 11.39
CA GLU A 134 17.31 4.14 10.68
C GLU A 134 18.47 4.69 11.50
N ARG A 135 19.58 4.96 10.81
CA ARG A 135 20.77 5.58 11.37
C ARG A 135 21.12 6.82 10.57
N GLN A 136 21.08 7.97 11.23
CA GLN A 136 21.62 9.21 10.69
C GLN A 136 23.14 9.13 10.63
N LEU A 137 23.68 9.45 9.46
CA LEU A 137 25.10 9.57 9.21
C LEU A 137 25.61 10.94 9.69
N PRO A 138 26.94 11.10 9.86
CA PRO A 138 27.52 12.39 10.20
C PRO A 138 27.05 13.49 9.27
N GLN A 139 26.75 14.64 9.87
CA GLN A 139 26.24 15.79 9.14
C GLN A 139 27.30 16.32 8.16
N LEU A 140 26.91 16.50 6.90
CA LEU A 140 27.69 17.20 5.90
C LEU A 140 27.40 18.70 6.03
N LEU A 141 28.38 19.43 6.55
CA LEU A 141 28.30 20.88 6.71
C LEU A 141 28.57 21.54 5.36
N SER A 142 27.53 22.14 4.78
CA SER A 142 27.65 23.09 3.68
C SER A 142 27.71 24.52 4.23
N LYS A 143 28.22 25.48 3.44
CA LYS A 143 28.41 26.90 3.84
C LYS A 143 27.19 27.52 4.54
N ASN A 144 25.98 27.08 4.17
CA ASN A 144 24.72 27.65 4.66
C ASN A 144 23.80 26.63 5.37
N ARG A 145 24.17 25.35 5.47
CA ARG A 145 23.28 24.32 6.06
C ARG A 145 23.99 23.01 6.40
N SER A 146 23.46 22.32 7.40
CA SER A 146 23.78 20.93 7.71
C SER A 146 22.85 19.99 6.95
N LEU A 147 23.43 19.03 6.21
CA LEU A 147 22.71 17.93 5.55
C LEU A 147 22.98 16.65 6.34
N ALA A 148 21.95 15.92 6.74
CA ALA A 148 22.07 14.67 7.48
C ALA A 148 21.58 13.51 6.61
N PRO A 149 22.46 12.83 5.86
CA PRO A 149 22.10 11.58 5.20
C PRO A 149 21.73 10.52 6.23
N SER A 150 20.93 9.53 5.83
CA SER A 150 20.59 8.41 6.70
C SER A 150 20.58 7.09 5.94
N VAL A 151 20.91 6.01 6.63
CA VAL A 151 20.75 4.65 6.14
C VAL A 151 19.65 3.99 6.94
N TYR A 152 18.76 3.27 6.27
CA TYR A 152 17.74 2.49 6.96
C TYR A 152 17.70 1.05 6.44
N GLY A 153 17.25 0.16 7.31
CA GLY A 153 16.86 -1.19 6.99
C GLY A 153 15.42 -1.42 7.44
N VAL A 154 14.64 -2.10 6.62
CA VAL A 154 13.28 -2.52 6.95
C VAL A 154 13.12 -4.01 6.68
N TYR A 155 12.47 -4.69 7.61
CA TYR A 155 11.94 -6.03 7.44
C TYR A 155 10.47 -6.00 7.76
N ASP A 156 9.67 -6.51 6.83
CA ASP A 156 8.23 -6.56 6.94
C ASP A 156 7.77 -7.98 6.58
N ARG A 157 6.87 -8.55 7.38
CA ARG A 157 6.26 -9.84 7.11
C ARG A 157 4.79 -9.83 7.49
N SER A 158 3.96 -10.31 6.58
CA SER A 158 2.52 -10.44 6.77
C SER A 158 2.07 -11.84 6.38
N ILE A 159 1.35 -12.51 7.26
CA ILE A 159 0.77 -13.84 7.07
C ILE A 159 -0.74 -13.71 7.18
N ILE A 160 -1.44 -14.08 6.12
CA ILE A 160 -2.90 -14.06 6.06
C ILE A 160 -3.38 -15.49 5.88
N ASN A 161 -4.23 -15.94 6.78
CA ASN A 161 -4.91 -17.22 6.68
C ASN A 161 -6.36 -16.99 6.26
N ASN A 162 -6.84 -17.79 5.31
CA ASN A 162 -8.23 -17.77 4.89
C ASN A 162 -8.82 -19.18 4.78
N LEU A 163 -10.14 -19.25 4.94
CA LEU A 163 -10.93 -20.44 4.63
C LEU A 163 -12.10 -20.03 3.75
N ARG A 164 -12.25 -20.70 2.61
CA ARG A 164 -13.38 -20.53 1.70
C ARG A 164 -14.20 -21.80 1.68
N ASP A 165 -15.47 -21.70 2.02
CA ASP A 165 -16.42 -22.80 1.85
C ASP A 165 -16.99 -22.72 0.41
N ARG A 166 -16.82 -23.79 -0.37
CA ARG A 166 -17.38 -23.93 -1.72
C ARG A 166 -18.44 -25.01 -1.72
N ILE A 167 -19.67 -24.63 -2.01
CA ILE A 167 -20.79 -25.56 -2.23
C ILE A 167 -21.16 -25.52 -3.71
N SER A 168 -21.04 -26.65 -4.39
CA SER A 168 -21.53 -26.83 -5.75
C SER A 168 -22.57 -27.95 -5.75
N THR A 169 -23.72 -27.69 -6.34
CA THR A 169 -24.80 -28.66 -6.49
C THR A 169 -24.93 -29.01 -7.96
N LEU A 170 -24.57 -30.23 -8.35
CA LEU A 170 -24.81 -30.76 -9.67
C LEU A 170 -26.05 -31.65 -9.62
N ARG A 171 -27.03 -31.39 -10.50
CA ARG A 171 -28.23 -32.22 -10.63
C ARG A 171 -28.32 -32.71 -12.06
N ASP A 172 -28.16 -34.01 -12.24
CA ASP A 172 -28.22 -34.67 -13.54
C ASP A 172 -29.41 -35.64 -13.59
N THR A 173 -30.13 -35.63 -14.72
CA THR A 173 -31.29 -36.47 -14.97
C THR A 173 -31.03 -37.28 -16.23
N SER A 174 -30.88 -38.60 -16.10
CA SER A 174 -30.59 -39.50 -17.21
C SER A 174 -31.67 -40.58 -17.34
N ALA A 175 -32.09 -40.87 -18.56
CA ALA A 175 -32.94 -42.02 -18.85
C ALA A 175 -32.10 -43.30 -18.77
N VAL A 176 -32.59 -44.32 -18.07
CA VAL A 176 -31.89 -45.60 -17.89
C VAL A 176 -32.90 -46.73 -18.10
N ASP A 177 -32.59 -47.65 -19.00
CA ASP A 177 -33.41 -48.84 -19.21
C ASP A 177 -33.01 -49.92 -18.20
N LEU A 178 -33.98 -50.33 -17.37
CA LEU A 178 -33.80 -51.36 -16.36
C LEU A 178 -34.31 -52.69 -16.88
N ILE A 179 -33.47 -53.71 -16.80
CA ILE A 179 -33.86 -55.08 -17.15
C ILE A 179 -34.53 -55.69 -15.91
N VAL A 180 -35.81 -56.03 -16.02
CA VAL A 180 -36.62 -56.60 -14.93
C VAL A 180 -37.05 -58.01 -15.32
N GLU A 181 -36.77 -58.98 -14.46
CA GLU A 181 -37.22 -60.36 -14.64
C GLU A 181 -38.66 -60.49 -14.12
N LEU A 182 -39.59 -60.80 -15.02
CA LEU A 182 -40.99 -61.01 -14.70
C LEU A 182 -41.16 -62.30 -13.90
N VAL A 183 -42.21 -62.38 -13.07
CA VAL A 183 -42.57 -63.59 -12.31
C VAL A 183 -42.80 -64.82 -13.21
N SER A 184 -43.04 -64.60 -14.51
CA SER A 184 -43.15 -65.63 -15.55
C SER A 184 -41.80 -66.16 -16.08
N GLY A 185 -40.66 -65.65 -15.60
CA GLY A 185 -39.32 -65.99 -16.10
C GLY A 185 -38.92 -65.30 -17.41
N GLY A 186 -39.71 -64.34 -17.89
CA GLY A 186 -39.39 -63.50 -19.04
C GLY A 186 -38.57 -62.26 -18.64
N ILE A 187 -37.71 -61.80 -19.53
CA ILE A 187 -36.92 -60.58 -19.34
C ILE A 187 -37.62 -59.42 -20.05
N ASP A 188 -37.95 -58.35 -19.31
CA ASP A 188 -38.53 -57.13 -19.88
C ASP A 188 -37.64 -55.92 -19.58
N THR A 189 -37.75 -54.88 -20.41
CA THR A 189 -36.95 -53.66 -20.28
C THR A 189 -37.87 -52.50 -19.95
N VAL A 190 -37.75 -51.97 -18.73
CA VAL A 190 -38.58 -50.87 -18.25
C VAL A 190 -37.75 -49.59 -18.24
N SER A 191 -38.17 -48.58 -19.01
CA SER A 191 -37.51 -47.27 -19.01
C SER A 191 -37.74 -46.55 -17.68
N GLY A 192 -36.64 -46.31 -16.95
CA GLY A 192 -36.59 -45.57 -15.71
C GLY A 192 -35.88 -44.22 -15.86
N VAL A 193 -36.06 -43.36 -14.86
CA VAL A 193 -35.37 -42.07 -14.75
C VAL A 193 -34.42 -42.13 -13.55
N ARG A 194 -33.14 -41.89 -13.81
CA ARG A 194 -32.11 -41.74 -12.78
C ARG A 194 -31.89 -40.26 -12.48
N LEU A 195 -32.11 -39.89 -11.22
CA LEU A 195 -31.74 -38.58 -10.68
C LEU A 195 -30.45 -38.71 -9.88
N ARG A 196 -29.43 -37.96 -10.28
CA ARG A 196 -28.14 -37.85 -9.60
C ARG A 196 -28.01 -36.44 -9.05
N ASP A 197 -28.12 -36.33 -7.73
CA ASP A 197 -27.90 -35.08 -7.00
C ASP A 197 -26.54 -35.17 -6.29
N GLU A 198 -25.56 -34.43 -6.78
CA GLU A 198 -24.24 -34.32 -6.18
C GLU A 198 -24.12 -32.98 -5.47
N VAL A 199 -23.80 -33.03 -4.17
CA VAL A 199 -23.51 -31.83 -3.39
C VAL A 199 -22.05 -31.87 -2.98
N PHE A 200 -21.24 -31.13 -3.73
CA PHE A 200 -19.83 -30.97 -3.45
C PHE A 200 -19.65 -29.86 -2.42
N SER A 201 -19.27 -30.22 -1.20
CA SER A 201 -18.95 -29.27 -0.13
C SER A 201 -17.45 -29.32 0.15
N ALA A 202 -16.67 -28.43 -0.46
CA ALA A 202 -15.24 -28.29 -0.16
C ALA A 202 -14.95 -27.11 0.75
N ARG A 203 -13.92 -27.28 1.57
CA ARG A 203 -13.25 -26.21 2.28
C ARG A 203 -11.87 -26.01 1.71
N ASP A 204 -11.64 -24.80 1.23
CA ASP A 204 -10.41 -24.36 0.61
C ASP A 204 -9.66 -23.48 1.62
N ARG A 205 -8.60 -24.03 2.22
CA ARG A 205 -7.73 -23.31 3.14
C ARG A 205 -6.60 -22.66 2.37
N PHE A 206 -6.47 -21.35 2.50
CA PHE A 206 -5.37 -20.57 1.94
C PHE A 206 -4.48 -20.00 3.03
N LYS A 207 -3.18 -19.98 2.78
CA LYS A 207 -2.20 -19.27 3.57
C LYS A 207 -1.33 -18.43 2.64
N PHE A 208 -1.28 -17.13 2.88
CA PHE A 208 -0.49 -16.18 2.15
C PHE A 208 0.63 -15.66 3.04
N ASP A 209 1.90 -15.78 2.62
CA ASP A 209 3.07 -15.31 3.36
C ASP A 209 3.84 -14.30 2.51
N PHE A 210 3.77 -13.05 2.93
CA PHE A 210 4.47 -11.91 2.34
C PHE A 210 5.67 -11.58 3.19
N SER A 211 6.84 -11.44 2.57
CA SER A 211 7.99 -10.88 3.26
C SER A 211 8.76 -9.91 2.38
N THR A 212 9.08 -8.75 2.95
CA THR A 212 9.90 -7.71 2.31
C THR A 212 11.08 -7.40 3.20
N TYR A 213 12.26 -7.38 2.61
CA TYR A 213 13.47 -6.84 3.20
C TYR A 213 13.94 -5.69 2.32
N ALA A 214 14.26 -4.53 2.88
CA ALA A 214 14.88 -3.46 2.12
C ALA A 214 15.95 -2.73 2.92
N VAL A 215 16.95 -2.22 2.21
CA VAL A 215 17.98 -1.34 2.75
C VAL A 215 18.06 -0.13 1.84
N GLY A 216 18.02 1.06 2.44
CA GLY A 216 18.03 2.31 1.71
C GLY A 216 19.04 3.32 2.25
N LEU A 217 19.52 4.18 1.36
CA LEU A 217 20.33 5.35 1.65
C LEU A 217 19.55 6.59 1.22
N ARG A 218 19.20 7.43 2.18
CA ARG A 218 18.52 8.71 1.96
C ARG A 218 19.54 9.85 2.07
N ILE A 219 19.58 10.69 1.05
CA ILE A 219 20.50 11.82 0.95
C ILE A 219 19.69 13.10 0.74
N PRO A 220 19.59 13.99 1.73
CA PRO A 220 19.05 15.32 1.50
C PRO A 220 20.06 16.12 0.67
N LEU A 221 19.68 16.53 -0.54
CA LEU A 221 20.52 17.36 -1.41
C LEU A 221 20.37 18.84 -1.07
N SER A 222 19.17 19.25 -0.65
CA SER A 222 18.87 20.59 -0.15
C SER A 222 17.65 20.55 0.78
N GLY A 223 17.24 21.69 1.33
CA GLY A 223 15.98 21.79 2.08
C GLY A 223 14.70 21.52 1.28
N ARG A 224 14.82 21.32 -0.04
CA ARG A 224 13.71 21.09 -0.97
C ARG A 224 13.92 19.83 -1.80
N GLN A 225 15.06 19.17 -1.69
CA GLN A 225 15.40 18.03 -2.55
C GLN A 225 15.94 16.89 -1.71
N SER A 226 15.44 15.69 -1.99
CA SER A 226 15.96 14.46 -1.43
C SER A 226 16.16 13.42 -2.52
N PHE A 227 17.12 12.55 -2.27
CA PHE A 227 17.47 11.43 -3.10
C PHE A 227 17.47 10.16 -2.26
N LEU A 228 17.00 9.07 -2.82
CA LEU A 228 16.92 7.77 -2.17
C LEU A 228 17.39 6.69 -3.14
N ILE A 229 18.32 5.86 -2.69
CA ILE A 229 18.62 4.58 -3.33
C ILE A 229 18.16 3.51 -2.36
N GLU A 230 17.34 2.57 -2.82
CA GLU A 230 16.88 1.43 -2.02
C GLU A 230 17.10 0.13 -2.80
N HIS A 231 17.60 -0.89 -2.11
CA HIS A 231 17.58 -2.26 -2.59
C HIS A 231 16.61 -3.08 -1.74
N ALA A 232 15.66 -3.74 -2.38
CA ALA A 232 14.63 -4.51 -1.70
C ALA A 232 14.50 -5.92 -2.28
N ARG A 233 14.31 -6.91 -1.40
CA ARG A 233 13.93 -8.27 -1.74
C ARG A 233 12.52 -8.53 -1.25
N ARG A 234 11.65 -8.98 -2.15
CA ARG A 234 10.26 -9.34 -1.85
C ARG A 234 10.04 -10.80 -2.17
N THR A 235 9.32 -11.50 -1.32
CA THR A 235 8.81 -12.85 -1.62
C THR A 235 7.36 -12.97 -1.21
N TYR A 236 6.61 -13.71 -2.02
CA TYR A 236 5.25 -14.12 -1.77
C TYR A 236 5.18 -15.62 -1.94
N ARG A 237 4.65 -16.28 -0.91
CA ARG A 237 4.38 -17.70 -0.90
C ARG A 237 2.92 -17.94 -0.60
N GLU A 238 2.39 -18.97 -1.21
CA GLU A 238 1.01 -19.37 -1.01
C GLU A 238 0.95 -20.86 -0.80
N SER A 239 0.14 -21.25 0.18
CA SER A 239 -0.23 -22.63 0.42
C SER A 239 -1.74 -22.76 0.30
N PHE A 240 -2.17 -23.81 -0.37
CA PHE A 240 -3.56 -24.12 -0.60
C PHE A 240 -3.82 -25.57 -0.24
N GLU A 241 -4.93 -25.81 0.44
CA GLU A 241 -5.40 -27.14 0.75
C GLU A 241 -6.92 -27.19 0.60
N SER A 242 -7.39 -28.04 -0.33
CA SER A 242 -8.81 -28.34 -0.48
C SER A 242 -9.15 -29.65 0.21
N ARG A 243 -10.15 -29.63 1.08
CA ARG A 243 -10.70 -30.85 1.70
C ARG A 243 -12.22 -30.76 1.74
N GLY A 244 -12.91 -31.80 1.26
CA GLY A 244 -14.37 -31.79 1.24
C GLY A 244 -14.97 -33.19 1.26
N PRO A 245 -15.99 -33.45 2.10
CA PRO A 245 -16.90 -34.55 1.84
C PRO A 245 -17.76 -34.22 0.60
N ASP A 246 -17.80 -35.13 -0.35
CA ASP A 246 -18.77 -35.14 -1.42
C ASP A 246 -19.98 -35.96 -0.97
N ARG A 247 -21.19 -35.43 -1.10
CA ARG A 247 -22.43 -36.17 -0.79
C ARG A 247 -23.11 -36.54 -2.09
N LEU A 248 -23.14 -37.83 -2.37
CA LEU A 248 -23.80 -38.39 -3.53
C LEU A 248 -25.17 -38.92 -3.12
N LYS A 249 -26.23 -38.32 -3.68
CA LYS A 249 -27.59 -38.82 -3.62
C LYS A 249 -28.01 -39.34 -4.98
N LEU A 250 -28.20 -40.65 -5.07
CA LEU A 250 -28.73 -41.32 -6.26
C LEU A 250 -30.14 -41.78 -5.96
N LYS A 251 -31.09 -41.34 -6.77
CA LYS A 251 -32.47 -41.80 -6.73
C LYS A 251 -32.89 -42.38 -8.07
N PHE A 252 -33.47 -43.55 -8.04
CA PHE A 252 -33.97 -44.24 -9.22
C PHE A 252 -35.49 -44.30 -9.19
N PHE A 253 -36.11 -43.90 -10.29
CA PHE A 253 -37.55 -43.90 -10.47
C PHE A 253 -37.95 -44.80 -11.63
N VAL A 254 -39.03 -45.54 -11.44
CA VAL A 254 -39.74 -46.25 -12.50
C VAL A 254 -41.17 -45.71 -12.52
N GLY A 255 -41.54 -45.01 -13.60
CA GLY A 255 -42.76 -44.20 -13.62
C GLY A 255 -42.72 -43.10 -12.56
N ALA A 256 -43.70 -43.07 -11.66
CA ALA A 256 -43.79 -42.11 -10.54
C ALA A 256 -43.28 -42.66 -9.19
N GLN A 257 -42.78 -43.90 -9.15
CA GLN A 257 -42.40 -44.58 -7.92
C GLN A 257 -40.87 -44.61 -7.73
N GLU A 258 -40.38 -44.20 -6.56
CA GLU A 258 -38.96 -44.31 -6.16
C GLU A 258 -38.65 -45.77 -5.83
N VAL A 259 -37.70 -46.38 -6.54
CA VAL A 259 -37.36 -47.81 -6.42
C VAL A 259 -36.05 -48.02 -5.65
N LEU A 260 -35.13 -47.07 -5.73
CA LEU A 260 -33.84 -47.12 -5.02
C LEU A 260 -33.37 -45.71 -4.65
N SER A 261 -32.83 -45.59 -3.43
CA SER A 261 -32.31 -44.35 -2.87
C SER A 261 -30.98 -44.66 -2.19
N VAL A 262 -29.88 -44.10 -2.69
CA VAL A 262 -28.54 -44.26 -2.12
C VAL A 262 -28.04 -42.88 -1.72
N ASP A 263 -27.75 -42.69 -0.44
CA ASP A 263 -27.21 -41.45 0.13
C ASP A 263 -25.88 -41.79 0.81
N THR A 264 -24.78 -41.39 0.16
CA THR A 264 -23.43 -41.72 0.63
C THR A 264 -22.56 -40.49 0.70
N THR A 265 -21.64 -40.48 1.66
CA THR A 265 -20.60 -39.45 1.76
C THR A 265 -19.27 -40.04 1.34
N ILE A 266 -18.69 -39.54 0.27
CA ILE A 266 -17.37 -39.92 -0.22
C ILE A 266 -16.42 -38.79 0.17
N VAL A 267 -15.37 -39.08 0.93
CA VAL A 267 -14.32 -38.09 1.20
C VAL A 267 -13.35 -38.12 0.03
N ILE A 268 -13.41 -37.11 -0.82
CA ILE A 268 -12.41 -36.93 -1.86
C ILE A 268 -11.26 -36.13 -1.26
N SER A 269 -10.07 -36.71 -1.26
CA SER A 269 -8.83 -36.00 -0.97
C SER A 269 -8.66 -34.90 -2.04
N GLY A 270 -8.88 -33.64 -1.67
CA GLY A 270 -8.78 -32.52 -2.60
C GLY A 270 -7.34 -32.24 -3.01
N ARG A 271 -7.13 -31.23 -3.86
CA ARG A 271 -5.79 -30.83 -4.33
C ARG A 271 -5.08 -30.00 -3.26
N SER A 272 -3.74 -30.04 -3.27
CA SER A 272 -2.93 -29.18 -2.40
C SER A 272 -1.79 -28.50 -3.15
N LEU A 273 -1.32 -27.40 -2.58
CA LEU A 273 -0.15 -26.65 -3.00
C LEU A 273 0.57 -26.24 -1.71
N ASP A 274 1.79 -26.73 -1.50
CA ASP A 274 2.54 -26.46 -0.27
C ASP A 274 3.71 -25.51 -0.50
N ASP A 275 3.85 -24.51 0.38
CA ASP A 275 4.85 -23.41 0.37
C ASP A 275 5.30 -22.92 -1.04
N ALA A 276 4.37 -22.77 -1.97
CA ALA A 276 4.71 -22.45 -3.35
C ALA A 276 5.18 -21.00 -3.48
N LYS A 277 6.41 -20.82 -3.98
CA LYS A 277 7.01 -19.50 -4.19
C LYS A 277 6.47 -18.82 -5.46
N PHE A 278 5.29 -18.23 -5.35
CA PHE A 278 4.60 -17.52 -6.43
C PHE A 278 5.35 -16.31 -6.94
N PHE A 279 6.01 -15.56 -6.06
CA PHE A 279 6.79 -14.41 -6.47
C PHE A 279 8.03 -14.24 -5.61
N ALA A 280 9.14 -13.95 -6.26
CA ALA A 280 10.35 -13.51 -5.59
C ALA A 280 11.07 -12.49 -6.47
N SER A 281 11.42 -11.34 -5.92
CA SER A 281 12.12 -10.29 -6.66
C SER A 281 13.22 -9.65 -5.85
N ASN A 282 14.32 -9.31 -6.51
CA ASN A 282 15.27 -8.31 -6.06
C ASN A 282 15.03 -7.04 -6.88
N SER A 283 14.76 -5.92 -6.23
CA SER A 283 14.51 -4.64 -6.88
C SER A 283 15.48 -3.58 -6.38
N THR A 284 15.99 -2.76 -7.29
CA THR A 284 16.75 -1.55 -6.95
C THR A 284 15.96 -0.35 -7.39
N LEU A 285 15.65 0.54 -6.45
CA LEU A 285 14.92 1.78 -6.63
C LEU A 285 15.89 2.96 -6.52
N VAL A 286 15.81 3.86 -7.49
CA VAL A 286 16.38 5.19 -7.43
C VAL A 286 15.23 6.17 -7.44
N TYR A 287 15.18 7.03 -6.43
CA TYR A 287 14.07 7.93 -6.18
C TYR A 287 14.61 9.34 -5.93
N TRP A 288 14.01 10.32 -6.58
CA TRP A 288 14.28 11.73 -6.40
C TRP A 288 12.99 12.47 -6.11
N ASN A 289 13.05 13.37 -5.15
CA ASN A 289 11.92 14.19 -4.75
C ASN A 289 12.32 15.66 -4.63
N TYR A 290 11.43 16.53 -5.10
CA TYR A 290 11.51 17.97 -4.98
C TYR A 290 10.22 18.52 -4.36
N GLN A 291 10.33 19.18 -3.21
CA GLN A 291 9.18 19.67 -2.46
C GLN A 291 9.34 21.14 -2.04
N THR A 292 8.30 21.93 -2.25
CA THR A 292 8.24 23.37 -1.90
C THR A 292 6.92 23.78 -1.24
N LEU A 293 6.36 22.90 -0.42
CA LEU A 293 5.12 23.20 0.31
C LEU A 293 5.28 24.44 1.20
N ARG A 294 4.33 25.36 1.10
CA ARG A 294 4.25 26.56 1.93
C ARG A 294 3.81 26.14 3.34
N PRO A 295 4.56 26.51 4.39
CA PRO A 295 4.11 26.30 5.76
C PRO A 295 2.80 27.05 6.01
N ALA A 296 1.79 26.34 6.49
CA ALA A 296 0.52 26.91 6.90
C ALA A 296 0.00 26.11 8.10
N VAL A 297 -0.77 26.75 8.99
CA VAL A 297 -1.28 26.09 10.20
C VAL A 297 -2.20 24.91 9.85
N ASP A 298 -2.85 24.97 8.69
CA ASP A 298 -3.74 23.95 8.12
C ASP A 298 -3.06 23.11 7.02
N SER A 299 -1.74 23.18 6.84
CA SER A 299 -1.05 22.51 5.72
C SER A 299 -1.21 20.99 5.71
N ALA A 300 -1.48 20.37 6.87
CA ALA A 300 -1.75 18.93 6.96
C ALA A 300 -3.07 18.51 6.28
N ILE A 301 -4.03 19.42 6.15
CA ILE A 301 -5.36 19.14 5.58
C ILE A 301 -5.56 19.89 4.26
N ASN A 302 -5.04 21.10 4.19
CA ASN A 302 -5.17 22.03 3.08
C ASN A 302 -3.82 22.71 2.82
N PRO A 303 -2.92 22.07 2.05
CA PRO A 303 -1.64 22.67 1.68
C PRO A 303 -1.88 23.98 0.91
N ALA A 304 -1.55 25.13 1.53
CA ALA A 304 -1.90 26.45 1.00
C ALA A 304 -1.05 26.91 -0.20
N GLY A 305 -0.16 26.07 -0.71
CA GLY A 305 0.59 26.34 -1.93
C GLY A 305 1.93 25.61 -2.01
N GLY A 306 2.48 25.49 -3.21
CA GLY A 306 3.75 24.83 -3.46
C GLY A 306 3.59 23.61 -4.34
N ARG A 307 4.66 22.82 -4.48
CA ARG A 307 4.63 21.60 -5.28
C ARG A 307 5.44 20.48 -4.70
N ASP A 308 5.10 19.28 -5.14
CA ASP A 308 5.82 18.05 -4.89
C ASP A 308 6.01 17.35 -6.24
N ILE A 309 7.26 17.15 -6.65
CA ILE A 309 7.62 16.42 -7.85
C ILE A 309 8.46 15.23 -7.44
N THR A 310 8.08 14.07 -7.92
CA THR A 310 8.72 12.80 -7.63
C THR A 310 9.06 12.08 -8.92
N LEU A 311 10.30 11.64 -9.05
CA LEU A 311 10.78 10.79 -10.13
C LEU A 311 11.37 9.53 -9.53
N TRP A 312 11.06 8.38 -10.13
CA TRP A 312 11.71 7.15 -9.73
C TRP A 312 11.98 6.23 -10.89
N TYR A 313 13.04 5.46 -10.73
CA TYR A 313 13.40 4.34 -11.58
C TYR A 313 13.55 3.11 -10.70
N ARG A 314 12.94 1.99 -11.10
CA ARG A 314 13.04 0.74 -10.38
C ARG A 314 13.36 -0.40 -11.35
N ARG A 315 14.47 -1.07 -11.13
CA ARG A 315 14.80 -2.33 -11.82
C ARG A 315 14.40 -3.49 -10.94
N ILE A 316 13.51 -4.35 -11.44
CA ILE A 316 12.98 -5.52 -10.75
C ILE A 316 13.52 -6.76 -11.47
N ALA A 317 14.39 -7.52 -10.82
CA ALA A 317 14.80 -8.85 -11.27
C ALA A 317 14.03 -9.88 -10.45
N GLY A 318 13.05 -10.54 -11.06
CA GLY A 318 12.12 -11.40 -10.35
C GLY A 318 11.85 -12.73 -11.02
N SER A 319 11.14 -13.57 -10.28
CA SER A 319 10.62 -14.85 -10.73
C SER A 319 9.17 -14.96 -10.28
N VAL A 320 8.29 -15.27 -11.23
CA VAL A 320 6.84 -15.40 -11.06
C VAL A 320 6.45 -16.82 -11.43
N THR A 321 5.51 -17.42 -10.72
CA THR A 321 4.86 -18.67 -11.17
C THR A 321 4.02 -18.36 -12.39
N ASP A 322 4.31 -18.95 -13.54
CA ASP A 322 3.62 -18.75 -14.81
C ASP A 322 2.46 -19.73 -14.98
N SER A 323 2.60 -20.96 -14.48
CA SER A 323 1.53 -21.97 -14.47
C SER A 323 1.66 -22.95 -13.31
N LEU A 324 0.59 -23.69 -13.02
CA LEU A 324 0.56 -24.78 -12.04
C LEU A 324 0.34 -26.09 -12.79
N LEU A 325 1.27 -27.03 -12.64
CA LEU A 325 1.15 -28.38 -13.21
C LEU A 325 0.61 -29.36 -12.17
N LEU A 326 -0.22 -30.29 -12.62
CA LEU A 326 -0.59 -31.46 -11.82
C LEU A 326 0.59 -32.45 -11.81
N PRO A 327 0.76 -33.26 -10.77
CA PRO A 327 1.88 -34.22 -10.71
C PRO A 327 1.78 -35.31 -11.78
N THR A 328 0.60 -35.49 -12.36
CA THR A 328 0.35 -36.31 -13.55
C THR A 328 0.81 -35.66 -14.84
N GLU A 329 1.41 -34.48 -14.82
CA GLU A 329 1.71 -33.70 -16.02
C GLU A 329 3.08 -33.01 -15.88
N ARG A 330 3.96 -33.19 -16.87
CA ARG A 330 5.27 -32.52 -16.91
C ARG A 330 5.48 -31.82 -18.24
N VAL A 331 5.91 -30.56 -18.20
CA VAL A 331 6.25 -29.81 -19.42
C VAL A 331 7.69 -30.13 -19.82
N ILE A 332 7.86 -30.72 -21.00
CA ILE A 332 9.14 -30.94 -21.67
C ILE A 332 9.06 -30.21 -23.01
N ASP A 333 9.98 -29.28 -23.27
CA ASP A 333 10.04 -28.49 -24.51
C ASP A 333 8.72 -27.80 -24.91
N GLY A 334 7.93 -27.37 -23.92
CA GLY A 334 6.66 -26.68 -24.13
C GLY A 334 5.45 -27.59 -24.37
N GLN A 335 5.63 -28.92 -24.30
CA GLN A 335 4.53 -29.89 -24.37
C GLN A 335 4.29 -30.56 -23.02
N THR A 336 3.02 -30.68 -22.63
CA THR A 336 2.59 -31.35 -21.40
C THR A 336 2.53 -32.85 -21.63
N VAL A 337 3.39 -33.60 -20.94
CA VAL A 337 3.47 -35.07 -21.00
C VAL A 337 2.80 -35.66 -19.76
N PRO A 338 1.84 -36.60 -19.91
CA PRO A 338 1.21 -37.26 -18.78
C PRO A 338 2.17 -38.23 -18.07
N ILE A 339 2.10 -38.30 -16.74
CA ILE A 339 2.86 -39.18 -15.85
C ILE A 339 1.86 -39.94 -14.97
N GLU A 340 2.09 -41.23 -14.80
CA GLU A 340 1.28 -42.09 -13.94
C GLU A 340 1.58 -41.77 -12.46
N THR A 341 0.60 -41.25 -11.72
CA THR A 341 0.72 -40.97 -10.28
C THR A 341 -0.02 -42.00 -9.45
N ASP A 342 0.52 -42.32 -8.27
CA ASP A 342 -0.11 -43.18 -7.27
C ASP A 342 -1.53 -42.66 -6.91
N PRO A 343 -2.60 -43.48 -7.06
CA PRO A 343 -3.97 -43.10 -6.74
C PRO A 343 -4.20 -42.70 -5.26
N ASN A 344 -3.29 -43.08 -4.36
CA ASN A 344 -3.42 -42.84 -2.92
C ASN A 344 -2.80 -41.52 -2.43
N GLN A 345 -2.12 -40.77 -3.30
CA GLN A 345 -1.51 -39.49 -2.93
C GLN A 345 -2.38 -38.30 -3.35
N ILE A 346 -2.47 -37.29 -2.49
CA ILE A 346 -3.08 -36.01 -2.85
C ILE A 346 -2.25 -35.40 -4.00
N PRO A 347 -2.84 -35.12 -5.17
CA PRO A 347 -2.10 -34.48 -6.25
C PRO A 347 -1.65 -33.07 -5.83
N GLN A 348 -0.34 -32.89 -5.73
CA GLN A 348 0.30 -31.61 -5.42
C GLN A 348 0.59 -30.82 -6.68
N PHE A 349 0.14 -29.56 -6.72
CA PHE A 349 0.47 -28.67 -7.82
C PHE A 349 1.95 -28.27 -7.79
N ILE A 350 2.59 -28.24 -8.96
CA ILE A 350 3.98 -27.81 -9.12
C ILE A 350 4.02 -26.46 -9.85
N PRO A 351 4.54 -25.38 -9.24
CA PRO A 351 4.64 -24.09 -9.89
C PRO A 351 5.76 -24.05 -10.94
N VAL A 352 5.40 -23.79 -12.20
CA VAL A 352 6.36 -23.48 -13.27
C VAL A 352 6.76 -22.03 -13.15
N ARG A 353 8.06 -21.75 -12.95
CA ARG A 353 8.52 -20.39 -12.66
C ARG A 353 9.18 -19.76 -13.88
N ASN A 354 8.72 -18.56 -14.23
CA ASN A 354 9.33 -17.73 -15.25
C ASN A 354 10.21 -16.64 -14.60
N ARG A 355 11.41 -16.42 -15.12
CA ARG A 355 12.32 -15.36 -14.68
C ARG A 355 12.19 -14.16 -15.60
N LEU A 356 12.03 -12.99 -15.00
CA LEU A 356 11.81 -11.75 -15.73
C LEU A 356 12.55 -10.59 -15.07
N THR A 357 13.16 -9.75 -15.90
CA THR A 357 13.65 -8.44 -15.50
C THR A 357 12.70 -7.38 -16.05
N VAL A 358 12.23 -6.48 -15.20
CA VAL A 358 11.34 -5.36 -15.54
C VAL A 358 12.00 -4.06 -15.12
N ASN A 359 11.99 -3.08 -16.01
CA ASN A 359 12.41 -1.72 -15.72
C ASN A 359 11.16 -0.85 -15.62
N GLU A 360 11.00 -0.20 -14.47
CA GLU A 360 9.90 0.71 -14.19
C GLU A 360 10.41 2.14 -14.10
N LEU A 361 9.77 3.04 -14.82
CA LEU A 361 9.92 4.48 -14.69
C LEU A 361 8.62 5.04 -14.13
N GLY A 362 8.73 5.97 -13.20
CA GLY A 362 7.56 6.65 -12.68
C GLY A 362 7.79 8.12 -12.40
N PHE A 363 6.69 8.85 -12.52
CA PHE A 363 6.60 10.28 -12.34
C PHE A 363 5.36 10.60 -11.53
N GLY A 364 5.53 11.39 -10.48
CA GLY A 364 4.47 11.94 -9.65
C GLY A 364 4.60 13.45 -9.59
N TRP A 365 3.49 14.16 -9.70
CA TRP A 365 3.45 15.60 -9.56
C TRP A 365 2.21 16.00 -8.78
N SER A 366 2.39 16.78 -7.72
CA SER A 366 1.33 17.47 -7.00
C SER A 366 1.59 18.96 -7.01
N GLU A 367 0.63 19.75 -7.47
CA GLU A 367 0.66 21.21 -7.43
C GLU A 367 -0.45 21.70 -6.51
N TYR A 368 -0.10 22.64 -5.63
CA TYR A 368 -1.05 23.33 -4.77
C TYR A 368 -1.04 24.81 -5.13
N VAL A 369 -2.18 25.30 -5.61
CA VAL A 369 -2.37 26.67 -6.03
C VAL A 369 -3.35 27.34 -5.08
N ARG A 370 -2.89 28.37 -4.37
CA ARG A 370 -3.76 29.19 -3.54
C ARG A 370 -4.65 30.04 -4.42
N LEU A 371 -5.95 29.99 -4.17
CA LEU A 371 -6.92 30.83 -4.85
C LEU A 371 -7.06 32.18 -4.13
N PRO A 372 -7.61 33.22 -4.79
CA PRO A 372 -7.77 34.55 -4.19
C PRO A 372 -8.65 34.55 -2.93
N PHE A 373 -9.53 33.55 -2.79
CA PHE A 373 -10.37 33.37 -1.61
C PHE A 373 -9.62 32.77 -0.42
N ARG A 374 -9.97 33.22 0.79
CA ARG A 374 -9.22 32.91 2.02
C ARG A 374 -9.27 31.41 2.35
N ARG A 375 -8.12 30.73 2.35
CA ARG A 375 -7.95 29.28 2.59
C ARG A 375 -8.59 28.37 1.54
N HIS A 376 -8.87 28.88 0.34
CA HIS A 376 -9.25 28.06 -0.81
C HIS A 376 -8.02 27.62 -1.58
N THR A 377 -7.99 26.35 -1.97
CA THR A 377 -6.84 25.75 -2.66
C THR A 377 -7.34 24.91 -3.83
N LEU A 378 -6.72 25.09 -4.98
CA LEU A 378 -6.80 24.17 -6.11
C LEU A 378 -5.58 23.25 -6.05
N SER A 379 -5.82 21.94 -6.09
CA SER A 379 -4.79 20.93 -6.12
C SER A 379 -4.87 20.13 -7.42
N LEU A 380 -3.71 19.94 -8.04
CA LEU A 380 -3.55 19.13 -9.24
C LEU A 380 -2.61 17.99 -8.88
N PHE A 381 -2.95 16.79 -9.31
CA PHE A 381 -2.14 15.61 -9.11
C PHE A 381 -2.06 14.81 -10.41
N ALA A 382 -0.85 14.36 -10.74
CA ALA A 382 -0.59 13.49 -11.86
C ALA A 382 0.36 12.36 -11.44
N LEU A 383 0.09 11.17 -11.92
CA LEU A 383 0.88 9.97 -11.69
C LEU A 383 1.01 9.21 -13.02
N VAL A 384 2.22 8.95 -13.45
CA VAL A 384 2.52 8.12 -14.62
C VAL A 384 3.49 7.04 -14.20
N ARG A 385 3.20 5.80 -14.60
CA ARG A 385 4.05 4.64 -14.37
C ARG A 385 4.19 3.86 -15.67
N TYR A 386 5.43 3.51 -15.99
CA TYR A 386 5.76 2.80 -17.22
C TYR A 386 6.67 1.63 -16.89
N GLN A 387 6.22 0.40 -17.16
CA GLN A 387 7.07 -0.77 -17.16
C GLN A 387 7.37 -1.19 -18.60
N ASP A 388 8.62 -1.54 -18.87
CA ASP A 388 9.13 -1.86 -20.21
C ASP A 388 8.56 -3.15 -20.82
N LYS A 389 8.05 -4.07 -19.99
CA LYS A 389 7.48 -5.35 -20.45
C LYS A 389 5.96 -5.37 -20.49
N ARG A 390 5.40 -6.11 -21.44
CA ARG A 390 4.02 -6.59 -21.39
C ARG A 390 3.95 -7.81 -20.47
N PHE A 391 2.87 -7.91 -19.70
CA PHE A 391 2.56 -9.12 -18.95
C PHE A 391 1.49 -9.93 -19.66
N ARG A 392 1.59 -11.26 -19.57
CA ARG A 392 0.55 -12.16 -20.10
C ARG A 392 -0.77 -11.89 -19.38
N GLU A 393 -1.84 -11.80 -20.14
CA GLU A 393 -3.20 -11.65 -19.61
C GLU A 393 -3.74 -12.98 -19.08
N ALA A 394 -4.87 -12.95 -18.34
CA ALA A 394 -5.41 -14.15 -17.69
C ALA A 394 -5.82 -15.24 -18.70
N ASP A 395 -6.38 -14.85 -19.84
CA ASP A 395 -6.69 -15.69 -21.01
C ASP A 395 -5.45 -16.30 -21.64
N GLU A 396 -4.32 -15.60 -21.58
CA GLU A 396 -3.01 -16.09 -22.02
C GLU A 396 -2.29 -16.92 -20.94
N GLY A 397 -2.93 -17.25 -19.81
CA GLY A 397 -2.33 -17.98 -18.69
C GLY A 397 -1.50 -17.13 -17.72
N GLY A 398 -1.53 -15.80 -17.84
CA GLY A 398 -0.77 -14.85 -17.03
C GLY A 398 -1.47 -14.34 -15.77
N GLY A 399 -2.46 -15.07 -15.23
CA GLY A 399 -3.18 -14.68 -14.00
C GLY A 399 -2.27 -14.46 -12.78
N PHE A 400 -1.10 -15.09 -12.75
CA PHE A 400 -0.14 -15.02 -11.65
C PHE A 400 0.82 -13.83 -11.69
N TYR A 401 0.76 -12.98 -12.74
CA TYR A 401 1.59 -11.77 -12.85
C TYR A 401 1.07 -10.60 -12.00
N TRP A 402 0.04 -10.83 -11.19
CA TRP A 402 -0.58 -9.83 -10.35
C TRP A 402 0.39 -9.02 -9.47
N PRO A 403 1.49 -9.56 -8.88
CA PRO A 403 2.40 -8.75 -8.04
C PRO A 403 3.18 -7.69 -8.82
N LEU A 404 3.28 -7.83 -10.14
CA LEU A 404 4.02 -6.93 -11.03
C LEU A 404 3.12 -5.89 -11.71
N ARG A 405 1.82 -6.19 -11.81
CA ARG A 405 0.84 -5.33 -12.45
C ARG A 405 0.62 -4.05 -11.65
N ILE A 406 0.33 -2.99 -12.38
CA ILE A 406 -0.11 -1.72 -11.85
C ILE A 406 -1.63 -1.74 -11.84
N TYR A 407 -2.22 -1.47 -10.68
CA TYR A 407 -3.66 -1.44 -10.50
C TYR A 407 -4.15 -0.01 -10.25
N LEU A 408 -5.28 0.33 -10.87
CA LEU A 408 -6.08 1.52 -10.55
C LEU A 408 -7.50 1.09 -10.17
N GLY A 409 -8.10 1.84 -9.25
CA GLY A 409 -9.41 1.58 -8.67
C GLY A 409 -9.37 1.58 -7.14
N GLY A 410 -10.46 2.00 -6.51
CA GLY A 410 -10.60 2.08 -5.05
C GLY A 410 -10.02 3.34 -4.42
N LEU A 411 -9.99 3.38 -3.09
CA LEU A 411 -9.51 4.54 -2.33
C LEU A 411 -8.02 4.77 -2.60
N GLY A 412 -7.64 6.02 -2.91
CA GLY A 412 -6.26 6.40 -3.21
C GLY A 412 -5.87 6.32 -4.68
N SER A 413 -6.76 5.83 -5.55
CA SER A 413 -6.62 5.99 -7.00
C SER A 413 -7.97 6.41 -7.60
N LEU A 414 -8.56 5.64 -8.53
CA LEU A 414 -9.87 5.91 -9.11
C LEU A 414 -10.99 5.52 -8.13
N CYS A 415 -11.35 6.43 -7.23
CA CYS A 415 -12.24 6.11 -6.10
C CYS A 415 -13.72 5.95 -6.49
N GLY A 416 -14.13 6.35 -7.70
CA GLY A 416 -15.44 6.02 -8.24
C GLY A 416 -15.59 4.54 -8.63
N TYR A 417 -14.49 3.78 -8.66
CA TYR A 417 -14.44 2.42 -9.17
C TYR A 417 -13.98 1.41 -8.10
N PRO A 418 -14.34 0.12 -8.22
CA PRO A 418 -13.83 -0.95 -7.35
C PRO A 418 -12.31 -1.00 -7.29
N TYR A 419 -11.77 -1.52 -6.19
CA TYR A 419 -10.34 -1.85 -6.13
C TYR A 419 -10.00 -2.80 -7.27
N PHE A 420 -8.81 -2.61 -7.86
CA PHE A 420 -8.28 -3.45 -8.94
C PHE A 420 -9.09 -3.44 -10.26
N THR A 421 -9.94 -2.43 -10.48
CA THR A 421 -10.76 -2.28 -11.71
C THR A 421 -9.94 -2.28 -12.99
N LEU A 422 -8.82 -1.56 -13.00
CA LEU A 422 -7.90 -1.51 -14.12
C LEU A 422 -6.58 -2.14 -13.70
N SER A 423 -6.00 -2.94 -14.59
CA SER A 423 -4.66 -3.49 -14.41
C SER A 423 -3.83 -3.37 -15.70
N GLY A 424 -2.50 -3.35 -15.57
CA GLY A 424 -1.61 -3.33 -16.73
C GLY A 424 -0.14 -3.18 -16.35
N SER A 425 0.74 -3.07 -17.34
CA SER A 425 2.16 -2.75 -17.13
C SER A 425 2.43 -1.25 -17.11
N LYS A 426 1.46 -0.44 -17.53
CA LYS A 426 1.58 1.02 -17.64
C LYS A 426 0.31 1.65 -17.09
N ALA A 427 0.43 2.81 -16.46
CA ALA A 427 -0.70 3.51 -15.90
C ALA A 427 -0.51 5.03 -15.94
N ALA A 428 -1.62 5.72 -16.11
CA ALA A 428 -1.71 7.16 -15.90
C ALA A 428 -2.92 7.46 -15.01
N LEU A 429 -2.74 8.36 -14.07
CA LEU A 429 -3.78 8.84 -13.17
C LEU A 429 -3.63 10.35 -13.03
N TRP A 430 -4.75 11.05 -13.09
CA TRP A 430 -4.86 12.48 -12.92
C TRP A 430 -5.96 12.78 -11.92
N ARG A 431 -5.75 13.79 -11.08
CA ARG A 431 -6.75 14.30 -10.16
C ARG A 431 -6.70 15.82 -10.10
N THR A 432 -7.87 16.42 -10.13
CA THR A 432 -8.07 17.84 -9.83
C THR A 432 -9.00 17.95 -8.65
N ALA A 433 -8.59 18.68 -7.61
CA ALA A 433 -9.37 18.80 -6.40
C ALA A 433 -9.38 20.25 -5.91
N TYR A 434 -10.57 20.74 -5.58
CA TYR A 434 -10.81 22.07 -5.04
C TYR A 434 -11.24 21.94 -3.58
N THR A 435 -10.42 22.49 -2.69
CA THR A 435 -10.61 22.43 -1.23
C THR A 435 -10.95 23.80 -0.68
N PHE A 436 -11.96 23.85 0.18
CA PHE A 436 -12.39 25.06 0.87
C PHE A 436 -12.77 24.80 2.34
N PRO A 437 -12.61 25.80 3.22
CA PRO A 437 -12.98 25.64 4.63
C PRO A 437 -14.50 25.64 4.78
N VAL A 438 -15.03 24.68 5.55
CA VAL A 438 -16.44 24.69 5.99
C VAL A 438 -16.52 25.35 7.36
N PHE A 439 -15.78 24.80 8.33
CA PHE A 439 -15.63 25.38 9.66
C PHE A 439 -14.14 25.50 9.99
N PRO A 440 -13.53 26.68 9.76
CA PRO A 440 -12.10 26.87 9.94
C PRO A 440 -11.63 26.90 11.41
N HIS A 441 -12.56 27.05 12.35
CA HIS A 441 -12.31 27.18 13.80
C HIS A 441 -13.52 26.60 14.58
N ILE A 442 -13.52 25.28 14.79
CA ILE A 442 -14.58 24.62 15.58
C ILE A 442 -14.28 24.74 17.08
N HIS A 443 -13.06 24.37 17.48
CA HIS A 443 -12.57 24.39 18.86
C HIS A 443 -13.51 23.71 19.88
N ARG A 444 -14.18 22.61 19.48
CA ARG A 444 -15.11 21.87 20.34
C ARG A 444 -14.47 20.60 20.87
N ARG A 445 -14.82 20.26 22.11
CA ARG A 445 -14.41 19.02 22.77
C ARG A 445 -15.57 18.05 22.78
N LEU A 446 -15.32 16.82 22.36
CA LEU A 446 -16.25 15.71 22.48
C LEU A 446 -15.48 14.53 23.07
N MET A 447 -15.72 14.25 24.35
CA MET A 447 -14.97 13.23 25.11
C MET A 447 -13.45 13.47 25.04
N GLY A 448 -12.65 12.46 24.69
CA GLY A 448 -11.19 12.55 24.52
C GLY A 448 -10.73 13.17 23.18
N LEU A 449 -11.67 13.61 22.34
CA LEU A 449 -11.41 14.18 21.02
C LEU A 449 -11.59 15.70 21.03
N TYR A 450 -10.63 16.40 20.44
CA TYR A 450 -10.70 17.83 20.18
C TYR A 450 -10.86 18.07 18.68
N LEU A 451 -12.00 18.65 18.30
CA LEU A 451 -12.34 18.97 16.91
C LEU A 451 -11.85 20.38 16.59
N ASP A 452 -10.90 20.50 15.66
CA ASP A 452 -10.25 21.79 15.35
C ASP A 452 -10.82 22.42 14.07
N ARG A 453 -10.79 21.72 12.94
CA ARG A 453 -11.16 22.30 11.63
C ARG A 453 -11.87 21.32 10.72
N LEU A 454 -12.75 21.83 9.86
CA LEU A 454 -13.47 21.07 8.85
C LEU A 454 -13.29 21.69 7.46
N TYR A 455 -12.85 20.89 6.50
CA TYR A 455 -12.68 21.27 5.11
C TYR A 455 -13.50 20.35 4.22
N MET A 456 -14.03 20.90 3.13
CA MET A 456 -14.68 20.14 2.07
C MET A 456 -13.85 20.23 0.80
N THR A 457 -13.77 19.11 0.09
CA THR A 457 -13.01 18.98 -1.16
C THR A 457 -13.89 18.35 -2.22
N GLY A 458 -14.19 19.10 -3.28
CA GLY A 458 -14.73 18.54 -4.51
C GLY A 458 -13.57 18.07 -5.39
N PHE A 459 -13.69 16.90 -6.01
CA PHE A 459 -12.63 16.36 -6.86
C PHE A 459 -13.16 15.69 -8.12
N TRP A 460 -12.30 15.66 -9.12
CA TRP A 460 -12.46 14.92 -10.36
C TRP A 460 -11.18 14.13 -10.61
N GLU A 461 -11.33 12.89 -11.03
CA GLU A 461 -10.26 11.95 -11.28
C GLU A 461 -10.43 11.31 -12.66
N ALA A 462 -9.30 11.04 -13.31
CA ALA A 462 -9.24 10.37 -14.59
C ALA A 462 -8.05 9.43 -14.61
N GLY A 463 -8.22 8.21 -15.14
CA GLY A 463 -7.14 7.24 -15.11
C GLY A 463 -7.34 6.11 -16.10
N THR A 464 -6.22 5.49 -16.47
CA THR A 464 -6.20 4.39 -17.41
C THR A 464 -4.95 3.53 -17.22
N THR A 465 -5.02 2.29 -17.71
CA THR A 465 -3.90 1.37 -17.74
C THR A 465 -3.71 0.83 -19.15
N TRP A 466 -2.46 0.46 -19.46
CA TRP A 466 -2.11 -0.19 -20.71
C TRP A 466 -1.25 -1.42 -20.47
N ASN A 467 -1.25 -2.33 -21.45
CA ASN A 467 -0.41 -3.51 -21.44
C ASN A 467 0.13 -3.85 -22.84
N PHE A 468 0.87 -2.92 -23.45
CA PHE A 468 1.54 -3.11 -24.73
C PHE A 468 3.04 -3.38 -24.57
N ASP A 469 3.63 -4.09 -25.53
CA ASP A 469 5.08 -4.34 -25.61
C ASP A 469 5.88 -3.10 -26.02
N LYS A 470 5.36 -2.32 -26.98
CA LYS A 470 6.01 -1.11 -27.49
C LYS A 470 5.04 0.07 -27.46
N LEU A 471 5.55 1.23 -27.04
CA LEU A 471 4.79 2.48 -27.05
C LEU A 471 4.47 2.87 -28.50
N THR A 472 3.21 2.75 -28.87
CA THR A 472 2.68 3.13 -30.19
C THR A 472 1.48 4.04 -30.00
N VAL A 473 1.22 4.93 -30.97
CA VAL A 473 0.07 5.84 -30.92
C VAL A 473 -1.24 5.06 -30.87
N ASP A 474 -1.33 3.97 -31.62
CA ASP A 474 -2.51 3.09 -31.62
C ASP A 474 -2.66 2.34 -30.29
N GLY A 475 -1.55 1.92 -29.69
CA GLY A 475 -1.52 1.32 -28.36
C GLY A 475 -1.98 2.27 -27.25
N LEU A 476 -1.77 3.58 -27.40
CA LEU A 476 -2.30 4.60 -26.48
C LEU A 476 -3.79 4.88 -26.71
N LYS A 477 -4.24 4.92 -27.96
CA LYS A 477 -5.64 5.19 -28.33
C LYS A 477 -6.59 4.04 -27.99
N SER A 478 -6.08 2.81 -27.91
CA SER A 478 -6.90 1.62 -27.62
C SER A 478 -7.43 1.57 -26.17
N SER A 479 -6.87 2.37 -25.26
CA SER A 479 -7.33 2.42 -23.87
C SER A 479 -8.49 3.37 -23.68
N ARG A 480 -9.47 2.95 -22.90
CA ARG A 480 -10.49 3.84 -22.35
C ARG A 480 -9.97 4.54 -21.11
N VAL A 481 -10.18 5.85 -21.03
CA VAL A 481 -9.96 6.61 -19.80
C VAL A 481 -11.22 6.54 -18.95
N LEU A 482 -11.07 6.08 -17.71
CA LEU A 482 -12.15 6.08 -16.73
C LEU A 482 -12.14 7.40 -15.97
N HIS A 483 -13.33 7.95 -15.75
CA HIS A 483 -13.52 9.22 -15.06
C HIS A 483 -14.46 9.06 -13.88
N ASN A 484 -14.16 9.76 -12.79
CA ASN A 484 -15.05 9.85 -11.64
C ASN A 484 -15.01 11.24 -11.02
N ALA A 485 -16.07 11.58 -10.29
CA ALA A 485 -16.14 12.79 -9.50
C ALA A 485 -16.66 12.48 -8.11
N GLY A 486 -16.36 13.33 -7.14
CA GLY A 486 -16.82 13.12 -5.79
C GLY A 486 -16.56 14.29 -4.87
N VAL A 487 -17.01 14.10 -3.63
CA VAL A 487 -16.86 15.07 -2.56
C VAL A 487 -16.30 14.38 -1.34
N GLN A 488 -15.35 15.03 -0.68
CA GLN A 488 -14.73 14.55 0.54
C GLN A 488 -14.79 15.63 1.62
N LEU A 489 -15.25 15.24 2.80
CA LEU A 489 -15.19 16.01 4.02
C LEU A 489 -13.98 15.53 4.84
N ARG A 490 -13.14 16.46 5.31
CA ARG A 490 -11.96 16.17 6.15
C ARG A 490 -12.00 17.03 7.41
N MET A 491 -11.85 16.37 8.55
CA MET A 491 -11.85 17.00 9.87
C MET A 491 -10.51 16.78 10.58
N GLN A 492 -9.93 17.87 11.08
CA GLN A 492 -8.80 17.81 12.00
C GLN A 492 -9.31 17.45 13.38
N VAL A 493 -8.79 16.35 13.93
CA VAL A 493 -9.11 15.86 15.27
C VAL A 493 -7.81 15.75 16.05
N PHE A 494 -7.84 16.00 17.35
CA PHE A 494 -6.72 15.71 18.23
C PHE A 494 -7.18 14.80 19.36
N THR A 495 -6.47 13.70 19.58
CA THR A 495 -6.72 12.79 20.70
C THR A 495 -5.81 13.17 21.87
N PHE A 496 -6.40 13.28 23.06
CA PHE A 496 -5.74 13.73 24.29
C PHE A 496 -4.89 15.02 24.11
N TYR A 497 -5.33 15.92 23.22
CA TYR A 497 -4.68 17.21 22.92
C TYR A 497 -3.24 17.14 22.38
N ARG A 498 -2.72 15.95 22.05
CA ARG A 498 -1.33 15.78 21.61
C ARG A 498 -1.19 15.02 20.31
N ILE A 499 -2.10 14.09 20.03
CA ILE A 499 -1.99 13.21 18.86
C ILE A 499 -2.88 13.78 17.76
N PRO A 500 -2.32 14.42 16.71
CA PRO A 500 -3.11 14.84 15.56
C PRO A 500 -3.69 13.62 14.86
N MET A 501 -4.94 13.74 14.43
CA MET A 501 -5.69 12.74 13.67
C MET A 501 -6.50 13.45 12.57
N MET A 502 -6.83 12.72 11.52
CA MET A 502 -7.70 13.16 10.45
C MET A 502 -8.88 12.21 10.32
N ALA A 503 -10.10 12.73 10.50
CA ALA A 503 -11.31 12.00 10.13
C ALA A 503 -11.73 12.41 8.72
N PHE A 504 -12.11 11.45 7.87
CA PHE A 504 -12.65 11.76 6.56
C PHE A 504 -13.90 10.95 6.25
N ALA A 505 -14.78 11.55 5.45
CA ALA A 505 -15.91 10.90 4.81
C ALA A 505 -15.95 11.35 3.34
N GLN A 506 -16.11 10.42 2.42
CA GLN A 506 -16.03 10.66 0.99
C GLN A 506 -17.11 9.90 0.26
N VAL A 507 -17.73 10.56 -0.72
CA VAL A 507 -18.63 9.94 -1.69
C VAL A 507 -18.06 10.14 -3.09
N SER A 508 -18.11 9.11 -3.92
CA SER A 508 -17.54 9.10 -5.27
C SER A 508 -18.50 8.45 -6.25
N PHE A 509 -18.60 9.02 -7.45
CA PHE A 509 -19.51 8.61 -8.52
C PHE A 509 -18.70 8.28 -9.78
N PRO A 510 -18.81 7.07 -10.34
CA PRO A 510 -18.21 6.74 -11.63
C PRO A 510 -18.97 7.48 -12.75
N LEU A 511 -18.25 8.20 -13.61
CA LEU A 511 -18.83 8.92 -14.76
C LEU A 511 -18.76 8.09 -16.05
N THR A 512 -17.88 7.10 -16.10
CA THR A 512 -17.67 6.23 -17.27
C THR A 512 -18.07 4.79 -16.93
N LYS A 513 -18.94 4.17 -17.74
CA LYS A 513 -19.30 2.76 -17.55
C LYS A 513 -18.13 1.82 -17.86
N ILE A 514 -18.04 0.72 -17.10
CA ILE A 514 -17.02 -0.32 -17.28
C ILE A 514 -17.40 -1.25 -18.45
N THR A 515 -16.43 -1.70 -19.24
CA THR A 515 -16.60 -2.68 -20.34
C THR A 515 -16.46 -4.12 -19.84
N ASP A 516 -16.98 -5.11 -20.58
CA ASP A 516 -16.91 -6.54 -20.26
C ASP A 516 -15.53 -7.06 -19.85
N ARG A 517 -14.46 -6.68 -20.56
CA ARG A 517 -13.08 -7.07 -20.21
C ARG A 517 -12.64 -6.62 -18.80
N SER A 518 -13.10 -5.47 -18.35
CA SER A 518 -12.83 -4.97 -17.00
C SER A 518 -13.79 -5.57 -15.96
N ARG A 519 -14.92 -6.14 -16.40
CA ARG A 519 -15.85 -6.92 -15.56
C ARG A 519 -15.26 -8.30 -15.25
N ASP A 520 -14.63 -8.94 -16.25
CA ASP A 520 -13.95 -10.23 -16.08
C ASP A 520 -12.77 -10.14 -15.11
N ASN A 521 -11.97 -9.06 -15.20
CA ASN A 521 -10.88 -8.79 -14.25
C ASN A 521 -11.36 -8.58 -12.80
N LEU A 522 -12.63 -8.21 -12.61
CA LEU A 522 -13.25 -7.98 -11.30
C LEU A 522 -14.02 -9.21 -10.78
N GLY A 523 -14.05 -10.32 -11.53
CA GLY A 523 -14.83 -11.51 -11.17
C GLY A 523 -16.34 -11.24 -11.10
N LEU A 524 -16.82 -10.13 -11.67
CA LEU A 524 -18.22 -9.74 -11.55
C LEU A 524 -19.09 -10.67 -12.40
N PRO A 525 -20.16 -11.28 -11.84
CA PRO A 525 -21.13 -12.04 -12.62
C PRO A 525 -21.66 -11.17 -13.78
N SER A 526 -21.79 -11.79 -14.95
CA SER A 526 -22.44 -11.19 -16.12
C SER A 526 -23.81 -10.61 -15.72
N GLY A 527 -23.98 -9.28 -15.84
CA GLY A 527 -25.24 -8.58 -15.54
C GLY A 527 -25.30 -7.72 -14.27
N ARG A 528 -24.33 -7.75 -13.35
CA ARG A 528 -24.27 -6.76 -12.24
C ARG A 528 -23.50 -5.51 -12.64
N ASP A 529 -24.15 -4.35 -12.57
CA ASP A 529 -23.50 -3.06 -12.82
C ASP A 529 -22.64 -2.64 -11.63
N VAL A 530 -21.67 -1.77 -11.92
CA VAL A 530 -20.84 -1.13 -10.89
C VAL A 530 -21.71 -0.18 -10.11
N ASP A 531 -21.61 -0.21 -8.79
CA ASP A 531 -22.39 0.65 -7.90
C ASP A 531 -22.34 2.12 -8.36
N ASP A 532 -23.51 2.76 -8.44
CA ASP A 532 -23.66 4.15 -8.88
C ASP A 532 -22.95 5.15 -7.95
N ALA A 533 -22.70 4.75 -6.69
CA ALA A 533 -22.00 5.56 -5.71
C ALA A 533 -21.16 4.68 -4.78
N ARG A 534 -20.01 5.23 -4.36
CA ARG A 534 -19.10 4.60 -3.40
C ARG A 534 -18.84 5.51 -2.22
N PHE A 535 -18.89 4.93 -1.03
CA PHE A 535 -18.69 5.62 0.23
C PHE A 535 -17.40 5.14 0.88
N TYR A 536 -16.57 6.09 1.31
CA TYR A 536 -15.35 5.82 2.05
C TYR A 536 -15.34 6.67 3.31
N PHE A 537 -14.93 6.09 4.42
CA PHE A 537 -14.74 6.81 5.68
C PHE A 537 -13.59 6.19 6.46
N GLY A 538 -12.96 6.98 7.31
CA GLY A 538 -11.85 6.49 8.11
C GLY A 538 -11.26 7.54 9.03
N LEU A 539 -10.38 7.06 9.92
CA LEU A 539 -9.54 7.85 10.80
C LEU A 539 -8.08 7.56 10.44
N GLY A 540 -7.28 8.60 10.23
CA GLY A 540 -5.84 8.53 10.00
C GLY A 540 -5.07 9.31 11.06
N PHE A 541 -3.78 8.99 11.19
CA PHE A 541 -2.81 9.70 12.03
C PHE A 541 -1.86 10.53 11.16
#